data_AF-A0A0D2TZK2-F1
#
_entry.id   AF-A0A0D2TZK2-F1
#
_cell.length_a   1.000
_cell.length_b   1.000
_cell.length_c   1.000
_cell.angle_alpha   90.00
_cell.angle_beta   90.00
_cell.angle_gamma   90.00
#
_symmetry.space_group_name_H-M   'P 1'
#
loop_
_entity.id
_entity.type
_entity.pdbx_description
1 polymer ?
#
loop_
_entity_poly.entity_id
_entity_poly.type
_entity_poly.pdbx_seq_one_letter_code
_entity_poly.pdbx_strand_id
1 'polypeptide(L)'
;MCMLDRVRKIYEVFPKVPLPSNMLDDKDVGEFTEALGAAKTRLEGCSSFLRAAIKWSAEFGASRNGDPELHAMLAEYIYSESTELNMAKVSYHFVR
;
A
#
# COMPACT_ATOMS: atom_id res chain seq x y z
N MET A 1 -6.49 -22.48 6.17
CA MET A 1 -6.02 -21.10 5.98
C MET A 1 -6.77 -20.53 4.80
N CYS A 2 -7.59 -19.49 5.00
CA CYS A 2 -8.39 -18.93 3.92
C CYS A 2 -7.50 -18.06 3.00
N MET A 3 -7.99 -17.67 1.83
CA MET A 3 -7.21 -16.85 0.91
C MET A 3 -6.84 -15.49 1.50
N LEU A 4 -7.76 -14.87 2.25
CA LEU A 4 -7.50 -13.61 2.96
C LEU A 4 -6.33 -13.75 3.94
N ASP A 5 -6.25 -14.84 4.70
CA ASP A 5 -5.12 -15.10 5.59
C ASP A 5 -3.79 -15.16 4.82
N ARG A 6 -3.81 -15.68 3.59
CA ARG A 6 -2.61 -15.75 2.74
C ARG A 6 -2.20 -14.38 2.24
N VAL A 7 -3.17 -13.58 1.80
CA VAL A 7 -2.94 -12.20 1.38
C VAL A 7 -2.41 -11.37 2.56
N ARG A 8 -2.99 -11.52 3.76
CA ARG A 8 -2.56 -10.85 4.99
C ARG A 8 -1.13 -11.20 5.36
N LYS A 9 -0.77 -12.49 5.34
CA LYS A 9 0.63 -12.91 5.59
C LYS A 9 1.62 -12.35 4.58
N ILE A 10 1.26 -12.27 3.30
CA ILE A 10 2.15 -11.66 2.29
C ILE A 10 2.23 -10.14 2.51
N TYR A 11 1.10 -9.50 2.82
CA TYR A 11 1.04 -8.08 3.15
C TYR A 11 1.98 -7.71 4.32
N GLU A 12 2.00 -8.52 5.38
CA GLU A 12 2.87 -8.33 6.54
C GLU A 12 4.37 -8.42 6.22
N VAL A 13 4.75 -9.03 5.10
CA VAL A 13 6.15 -9.12 4.64
C VAL A 13 6.60 -7.85 3.89
N PHE A 14 5.67 -7.01 3.42
CA PHE A 14 6.05 -5.75 2.77
C PHE A 14 6.69 -4.79 3.79
N PRO A 15 7.85 -4.18 3.47
CA PRO A 15 8.50 -3.26 4.38
C PRO A 15 7.66 -2.00 4.57
N LYS A 16 7.25 -1.72 5.82
CA LYS A 16 6.59 -0.49 6.25
C LYS A 16 7.66 0.43 6.82
N VAL A 17 8.32 1.18 5.94
CA VAL A 17 9.48 2.00 6.33
C VAL A 17 9.08 3.45 6.17
N PRO A 18 8.83 4.17 7.29
CA PRO A 18 8.54 5.59 7.23
C PRO A 18 9.72 6.33 6.62
N LEU A 19 9.42 7.30 5.76
CA LEU A 19 10.44 8.07 5.08
C LEU A 19 11.26 8.91 6.07
N PRO A 20 12.56 9.11 5.80
CA PRO A 20 13.38 10.01 6.58
C PRO A 20 12.74 11.41 6.58
N SER A 21 12.36 11.88 7.77
CA SER A 21 11.80 13.21 7.99
C SER A 21 12.95 14.23 7.98
N ASN A 22 13.28 14.75 6.80
CA ASN A 22 14.11 15.91 6.50
C ASN A 22 15.43 16.06 7.29
N MET A 23 16.57 15.79 6.66
CA MET A 23 17.89 16.24 7.18
C MET A 23 18.59 17.11 6.14
N LEU A 24 18.93 18.31 6.59
CA LEU A 24 19.43 19.47 5.85
C LEU A 24 20.95 19.34 5.68
N ASP A 25 21.45 18.45 4.82
CA ASP A 25 22.85 18.49 4.36
C ASP A 25 23.00 17.95 2.92
N ASP A 26 23.93 18.49 2.13
CA ASP A 26 24.07 18.18 0.69
C ASP A 26 24.42 16.70 0.42
N LYS A 27 25.03 16.02 1.42
CA LYS A 27 25.30 14.58 1.37
C LYS A 27 24.06 13.73 1.64
N ASP A 28 23.10 14.26 2.39
CA ASP A 28 21.81 13.60 2.71
C ASP A 28 20.84 13.64 1.53
N VAL A 29 20.99 14.59 0.59
CA VAL A 29 20.09 14.71 -0.58
C VAL A 29 20.14 13.47 -1.48
N GLY A 30 21.32 12.89 -1.66
CA GLY A 30 21.51 11.66 -2.46
C GLY A 30 20.83 10.45 -1.82
N GLU A 31 21.12 10.20 -0.55
CA GLU A 31 20.54 9.12 0.24
C GLU A 31 19.02 9.29 0.42
N PHE A 32 18.55 10.53 0.61
CA PHE A 32 17.14 10.88 0.66
C PHE A 32 16.44 10.57 -0.68
N THR A 33 17.05 10.92 -1.81
CA THR A 33 16.48 10.66 -3.14
C THR A 33 16.38 9.16 -3.41
N GLU A 34 17.41 8.39 -3.02
CA GLU A 34 17.39 6.93 -3.11
C GLU A 34 16.33 6.31 -2.20
N ALA A 35 16.27 6.73 -0.92
CA ALA A 35 15.27 6.27 0.04
C ALA A 35 13.84 6.59 -0.42
N LEU A 36 13.64 7.78 -1.00
CA LEU A 36 12.38 8.21 -1.60
C LEU A 36 12.01 7.36 -2.81
N GLY A 37 12.96 7.06 -3.69
CA GLY A 37 12.79 6.15 -4.81
C GLY A 37 12.38 4.75 -4.36
N ALA A 38 13.11 4.20 -3.40
CA ALA A 38 12.80 2.90 -2.81
C ALA A 38 11.41 2.88 -2.15
N ALA A 39 11.02 3.96 -1.46
CA ALA A 39 9.69 4.09 -0.87
C ALA A 39 8.59 4.10 -1.93
N LYS A 40 8.75 4.85 -3.03
CA LYS A 40 7.81 4.86 -4.15
C LYS A 40 7.66 3.47 -4.77
N THR A 41 8.77 2.76 -5.01
CA THR A 41 8.73 1.40 -5.55
C THR A 41 8.01 0.43 -4.61
N ARG A 42 8.26 0.51 -3.29
CA ARG A 42 7.54 -0.32 -2.29
C ARG A 42 6.05 -0.01 -2.25
N LEU A 43 5.69 1.28 -2.26
CA LEU A 43 4.31 1.74 -2.27
C LEU A 43 3.56 1.18 -3.48
N GLU A 44 4.15 1.30 -4.67
CA GLU A 44 3.59 0.78 -5.92
C GLU A 44 3.47 -0.74 -5.92
N GLY A 45 4.51 -1.46 -5.48
CA GLY A 45 4.53 -2.92 -5.42
C GLY A 45 3.43 -3.50 -4.52
N CYS A 46 3.34 -3.02 -3.28
CA CYS A 46 2.32 -3.50 -2.35
C CYS A 46 0.90 -3.06 -2.77
N SER A 47 0.74 -1.82 -3.27
CA SER A 47 -0.54 -1.35 -3.79
C SER A 47 -1.02 -2.20 -4.98
N SER A 48 -0.11 -2.56 -5.89
CA SER A 48 -0.40 -3.43 -7.03
C SER A 48 -0.83 -4.82 -6.58
N PHE A 49 -0.11 -5.41 -5.62
CA PHE A 49 -0.46 -6.68 -5.01
C PHE A 49 -1.87 -6.69 -4.40
N LEU A 50 -2.20 -5.69 -3.58
CA LEU A 50 -3.52 -5.57 -2.95
C LEU A 50 -4.62 -5.33 -4.00
N ARG A 51 -4.38 -4.52 -5.04
CA ARG A 51 -5.34 -4.34 -6.15
C ARG A 51 -5.60 -5.64 -6.90
N ALA A 52 -4.56 -6.46 -7.12
CA ALA A 52 -4.71 -7.77 -7.74
C ALA A 52 -5.53 -8.71 -6.84
N ALA A 53 -5.29 -8.70 -5.53
CA ALA A 53 -6.09 -9.46 -4.57
C ALA A 53 -7.57 -9.00 -4.55
N ILE A 54 -7.83 -7.69 -4.58
CA ILE A 54 -9.18 -7.12 -4.69
C ILE A 54 -9.86 -7.64 -5.97
N LYS A 55 -9.19 -7.52 -7.13
CA LYS A 55 -9.74 -7.99 -8.41
C LYS A 55 -10.06 -9.49 -8.36
N TRP A 56 -9.14 -10.31 -7.83
CA TRP A 56 -9.38 -11.73 -7.65
C TRP A 56 -10.59 -11.99 -6.74
N SER A 57 -10.70 -11.27 -5.61
CA SER A 57 -11.84 -11.42 -4.69
C SER A 57 -13.16 -10.95 -5.30
N ALA A 58 -13.13 -10.00 -6.24
CA ALA A 58 -14.30 -9.56 -6.98
C ALA A 58 -14.81 -10.63 -7.98
N GLU A 59 -13.87 -11.40 -8.54
CA GLU A 59 -14.15 -12.46 -9.52
C GLU A 59 -14.58 -13.77 -8.85
N PHE A 60 -13.97 -14.13 -7.72
CA PHE A 60 -14.13 -15.45 -7.09
C PHE A 60 -14.77 -15.41 -5.69
N GLY A 61 -14.96 -14.22 -5.12
CA GLY A 61 -15.53 -14.02 -3.79
C GLY A 61 -17.02 -13.68 -3.82
N ALA A 62 -17.55 -13.30 -2.65
CA ALA A 62 -18.97 -13.02 -2.47
C ALA A 62 -19.41 -11.63 -2.98
N SER A 63 -18.49 -10.67 -3.00
CA SER A 63 -18.75 -9.29 -3.39
C SER A 63 -18.20 -9.00 -4.77
N ARG A 64 -19.03 -8.45 -5.67
CA ARG A 64 -18.60 -8.01 -7.02
C ARG A 64 -17.65 -6.81 -7.00
N ASN A 65 -17.54 -6.13 -5.87
CA ASN A 65 -16.61 -5.01 -5.69
C ASN A 65 -15.28 -5.46 -5.09
N GLY A 66 -15.13 -6.74 -4.75
CA GLY A 66 -14.01 -7.26 -3.98
C GLY A 66 -14.30 -7.31 -2.48
N ASP A 67 -13.38 -7.92 -1.76
CA ASP A 67 -13.48 -8.10 -0.31
C ASP A 67 -13.23 -6.78 0.44
N PRO A 68 -14.13 -6.34 1.33
CA PRO A 68 -13.98 -5.10 2.09
C PRO A 68 -12.71 -5.03 2.93
N GLU A 69 -12.21 -6.17 3.44
CA GLU A 69 -10.98 -6.19 4.23
C GLU A 69 -9.76 -5.83 3.35
N LEU A 70 -9.72 -6.31 2.11
CA LEU A 70 -8.65 -5.97 1.16
C LEU A 70 -8.69 -4.49 0.77
N HIS A 71 -9.89 -3.91 0.69
CA HIS A 71 -10.07 -2.47 0.49
C HIS A 71 -9.54 -1.67 1.69
N ALA A 72 -9.86 -2.07 2.91
CA ALA A 72 -9.36 -1.43 4.13
C ALA A 72 -7.82 -1.49 4.21
N MET A 73 -7.23 -2.66 3.95
CA MET A 73 -5.77 -2.84 3.94
C MET A 73 -5.08 -1.92 2.92
N LEU A 74 -5.65 -1.76 1.72
CA LEU A 74 -5.11 -0.88 0.70
C LEU A 74 -5.25 0.61 1.07
N ALA A 75 -6.38 1.00 1.65
CA ALA A 75 -6.61 2.36 2.12
C ALA A 75 -5.59 2.74 3.21
N GLU A 76 -5.42 1.88 4.21
CA GLU A 76 -4.49 2.08 5.32
C GLU A 76 -3.04 2.15 4.82
N TYR A 77 -2.64 1.27 3.91
CA TYR A 77 -1.28 1.26 3.38
C TYR A 77 -0.96 2.51 2.55
N ILE A 78 -1.89 2.98 1.71
CA ILE A 78 -1.70 4.24 0.96
C ILE A 78 -1.62 5.42 1.95
N TYR A 79 -2.40 5.40 3.02
CA TYR A 79 -2.38 6.44 4.03
C TYR A 79 -1.06 6.46 4.83
N SER A 80 -0.49 5.30 5.16
CA SER A 80 0.74 5.24 5.95
C SER A 80 2.01 5.49 5.12
N GLU A 81 2.07 4.99 3.88
CA GLU A 81 3.31 4.96 3.10
C GLU A 81 3.40 6.02 1.99
N SER A 82 2.34 6.79 1.70
CA SER A 82 2.38 7.79 0.61
C SER A 82 3.04 9.10 1.06
N THR A 83 4.07 9.53 0.32
CA THR A 83 4.72 10.85 0.47
C THR A 83 3.77 12.00 0.18
N GLU A 84 2.92 11.79 -0.82
CA GLU A 84 1.91 12.72 -1.29
C GLU A 84 0.55 12.08 -1.05
N LEU A 85 -0.07 12.42 0.08
CA LEU A 85 -1.36 11.84 0.48
C LEU A 85 -2.45 12.26 -0.50
N ASN A 86 -2.89 11.31 -1.33
CA ASN A 86 -4.07 11.48 -2.15
C ASN A 86 -5.30 10.94 -1.40
N MET A 87 -5.92 11.82 -0.60
CA MET A 87 -7.08 11.47 0.21
C MET A 87 -8.26 10.95 -0.63
N ALA A 88 -8.40 11.37 -1.89
CA ALA A 88 -9.44 10.86 -2.78
C ALA A 88 -9.24 9.37 -3.12
N LYS A 89 -7.98 8.93 -3.30
CA LYS A 89 -7.66 7.49 -3.49
C LYS A 89 -7.92 6.69 -2.21
N VAL A 90 -7.56 7.24 -1.05
CA VAL A 90 -7.79 6.60 0.25
C VAL A 90 -9.31 6.45 0.50
N SER A 91 -10.08 7.53 0.34
CA SER A 91 -11.53 7.52 0.58
C SER A 91 -12.29 6.62 -0.39
N TYR A 92 -11.79 6.44 -1.63
CA TYR A 92 -12.39 5.51 -2.60
C TYR A 92 -12.43 4.08 -2.08
N HIS A 93 -11.40 3.64 -1.35
CA HIS A 93 -11.36 2.29 -0.81
C HIS A 93 -12.19 2.13 0.46
N PHE A 94 -12.35 3.17 1.28
CA PHE A 94 -13.15 3.09 2.51
C PHE A 94 -14.66 2.88 2.29
N VAL A 95 -15.19 3.22 1.11
CA VAL A 95 -16.63 3.12 0.81
C VAL A 95 -17.00 1.86 0.01
N ARG A 96 -16.06 0.90 -0.13
CA ARG A 96 -16.19 -0.27 -1.00
C ARG A 96 -16.38 -1.57 -0.22
#